data_AF-A0A950N0C2-F1
#
_entry.id   AF-A0A950N0C2-F1
#
_cell.length_a   1.000
_cell.length_b   1.000
_cell.length_c   1.000
_cell.angle_alpha   90.00
_cell.angle_beta   90.00
_cell.angle_gamma   90.00
#
_symmetry.space_group_name_H-M   'P 1'
#
loop_
_entity.id
_entity.type
_entity.pdbx_description
1 polymer ?
#
loop_
_entity_poly.entity_id
_entity_poly.type
_entity_poly.pdbx_seq_one_letter_code
_entity_poly.pdbx_strand_id
1 'polypeptide(L)'
;MRNGVVILLFGSALLAACSVWEVNQDPAGMNYRRDANQVIWALQNYRRDNGAFPSTLAMLTPKYLPALPEIPDVRYSPADGSLRYAYIPSWPQLRPVRCASEGNTTAWHCAEHLIDRPL
;
A
#
# COMPACT_ATOMS: atom_id res chain seq x y z
N MET A 1 51.98 -34.74 -13.47
CA MET A 1 50.72 -35.51 -13.29
C MET A 1 49.81 -34.65 -12.43
N ARG A 2 48.65 -34.29 -12.99
CA ARG A 2 47.80 -33.17 -12.57
C ARG A 2 46.43 -33.73 -12.19
N ASN A 3 46.29 -34.15 -10.94
CA ASN A 3 45.08 -34.69 -10.31
C ASN A 3 45.02 -34.02 -8.94
N GLY A 4 43.96 -33.39 -8.44
CA GLY A 4 42.58 -33.22 -8.84
C GLY A 4 41.90 -32.53 -7.65
N VAL A 5 40.66 -32.10 -7.83
CA VAL A 5 39.72 -31.84 -6.71
C VAL A 5 40.08 -30.60 -5.85
N VAL A 6 39.88 -29.40 -6.41
CA VAL A 6 39.51 -28.22 -5.60
C VAL A 6 38.07 -27.86 -5.93
N ILE A 7 37.25 -28.67 -5.27
CA ILE A 7 35.83 -28.58 -4.96
C ILE A 7 35.32 -27.12 -4.92
N LEU A 8 34.51 -26.77 -5.92
CA LEU A 8 33.12 -26.30 -5.78
C LEU A 8 32.72 -25.73 -4.39
N LEU A 9 33.30 -24.61 -3.96
CA LEU A 9 32.91 -23.91 -2.72
C LEU A 9 32.70 -22.41 -2.92
N PHE A 10 32.24 -22.00 -4.10
CA PHE A 10 31.85 -20.59 -4.38
C PHE A 10 30.35 -20.41 -4.67
N GLY A 11 29.52 -21.44 -4.47
CA GLY A 11 28.13 -21.46 -4.96
C GLY A 11 27.00 -21.17 -3.96
N SER A 12 27.26 -21.05 -2.65
CA SER A 12 26.18 -21.18 -1.64
C SER A 12 25.96 -20.00 -0.70
N ALA A 13 26.74 -18.92 -0.79
CA ALA A 13 26.72 -17.85 0.21
C ALA A 13 25.88 -16.60 -0.15
N LEU A 14 25.20 -16.55 -1.30
CA LEU A 14 24.43 -15.36 -1.76
C LEU A 14 22.91 -15.47 -1.55
N LEU A 15 22.40 -16.52 -0.88
CA LEU A 15 20.96 -16.76 -0.72
C LEU A 15 20.34 -16.15 0.56
N ALA A 16 21.08 -15.35 1.32
CA ALA A 16 20.62 -14.77 2.59
C ALA A 16 20.38 -13.25 2.53
N ALA A 17 20.04 -12.70 1.36
CA ALA A 17 19.44 -11.38 1.31
C ALA A 17 18.04 -11.48 1.91
N CYS A 18 17.90 -11.02 3.15
CA CYS A 18 16.73 -11.13 3.99
C CYS A 18 15.47 -10.72 3.21
N SER A 19 14.51 -11.64 3.09
CA SER A 19 13.23 -11.48 2.38
C SER A 19 12.24 -10.54 3.09
N VAL A 20 12.74 -9.55 3.84
CA VAL A 20 11.91 -8.60 4.58
C VAL A 20 11.63 -7.43 3.64
N TRP A 21 10.39 -7.36 3.15
CA TRP A 21 9.90 -6.23 2.36
C TRP A 21 10.00 -4.93 3.17
N GLU A 22 10.09 -3.77 2.54
CA GLU A 22 9.76 -2.55 3.28
C GLU A 22 8.25 -2.51 3.57
N VAL A 23 7.84 -1.71 4.57
CA VAL A 23 6.42 -1.58 4.91
C VAL A 23 5.63 -1.14 3.68
N ASN A 24 4.53 -1.85 3.37
CA ASN A 24 3.70 -1.60 2.20
C ASN A 24 4.37 -1.85 0.83
N GLN A 25 5.49 -2.57 0.80
CA GLN A 25 6.16 -3.00 -0.44
C GLN A 25 5.95 -4.48 -0.78
N ASP A 26 5.19 -5.23 0.03
CA ASP A 26 4.78 -6.57 -0.34
C ASP A 26 3.77 -6.55 -1.51
N PRO A 27 3.61 -7.65 -2.28
CA PRO A 27 2.74 -7.66 -3.46
C PRO A 27 1.30 -7.18 -3.20
N ALA A 28 0.73 -7.49 -2.02
CA ALA A 28 -0.59 -7.02 -1.65
C ALA A 28 -0.58 -5.51 -1.36
N GLY A 29 0.36 -5.03 -0.55
CA GLY A 29 0.53 -3.60 -0.24
C GLY A 29 0.70 -2.72 -1.47
N MET A 30 1.51 -3.16 -2.44
CA MET A 30 1.68 -2.43 -3.70
C MET A 30 0.38 -2.31 -4.51
N ASN A 31 -0.44 -3.36 -4.52
CA ASN A 31 -1.76 -3.32 -5.19
C ASN A 31 -2.72 -2.41 -4.45
N TYR A 32 -2.83 -2.51 -3.11
CA TYR A 32 -3.68 -1.63 -2.33
C TYR A 32 -3.29 -0.16 -2.46
N ARG A 33 -1.99 0.15 -2.51
CA ARG A 33 -1.51 1.52 -2.75
C ARG A 33 -1.90 2.02 -4.14
N ARG A 34 -1.76 1.18 -5.17
CA ARG A 34 -2.17 1.53 -6.55
C ARG A 34 -3.66 1.85 -6.60
N ASP A 35 -4.48 1.01 -5.98
CA ASP A 35 -5.93 1.15 -5.97
C ASP A 35 -6.37 2.37 -5.16
N ALA A 36 -5.76 2.60 -4.00
CA ALA A 36 -6.01 3.78 -3.18
C ALA A 36 -5.62 5.07 -3.91
N ASN A 37 -4.52 5.07 -4.69
CA ASN A 37 -4.15 6.20 -5.53
C ASN A 37 -5.22 6.52 -6.58
N GLN A 38 -5.85 5.50 -7.20
CA GLN A 38 -6.96 5.73 -8.13
C GLN A 38 -8.14 6.44 -7.46
N VAL A 39 -8.46 6.05 -6.21
CA VAL A 39 -9.50 6.71 -5.42
C VAL A 39 -9.12 8.15 -5.10
N ILE A 40 -7.86 8.43 -4.72
CA ILE A 40 -7.38 9.81 -4.50
C ILE A 40 -7.52 10.66 -5.76
N TRP A 41 -7.13 10.17 -6.93
CA TRP A 41 -7.30 10.89 -8.19
C TRP A 41 -8.78 11.18 -8.50
N ALA A 42 -9.66 10.21 -8.24
CA ALA A 42 -11.10 10.40 -8.42
C ALA A 42 -11.67 11.45 -7.45
N LEU A 43 -11.22 11.46 -6.18
CA LEU A 43 -11.58 12.48 -5.19
C LEU A 43 -11.14 13.89 -5.62
N GLN A 44 -9.92 14.01 -6.15
CA GLN A 44 -9.40 15.28 -6.67
C GLN A 44 -10.22 15.78 -7.86
N ASN A 45 -10.56 14.90 -8.82
CA ASN A 45 -11.40 15.24 -9.96
C ASN A 45 -12.82 15.63 -9.52
N TYR A 46 -13.42 14.88 -8.59
CA TYR A 46 -14.71 15.23 -8.01
C TYR A 46 -14.69 16.61 -7.39
N ARG A 47 -13.67 16.92 -6.58
CA ARG A 47 -13.52 18.23 -5.94
C ARG A 47 -13.33 19.35 -6.95
N ARG A 48 -12.56 19.12 -8.02
CA ARG A 48 -12.39 20.10 -9.09
C ARG A 48 -13.73 20.44 -9.75
N ASP A 49 -14.58 19.44 -9.99
CA ASP A 49 -15.85 19.62 -10.67
C ASP A 49 -16.95 20.20 -9.75
N ASN A 50 -16.90 19.93 -8.45
CA ASN A 50 -18.00 20.24 -7.50
C ASN A 50 -17.61 21.26 -6.41
N GLY A 51 -16.35 21.67 -6.34
CA GLY A 51 -15.82 22.58 -5.31
C GLY A 51 -15.57 21.95 -3.93
N ALA A 52 -16.13 20.76 -3.66
CA ALA A 52 -15.99 20.05 -2.39
C ALA A 52 -15.73 18.55 -2.62
N PHE A 53 -15.17 17.86 -1.62
CA PHE A 53 -15.06 16.41 -1.64
C PHE A 53 -16.44 15.76 -1.48
N PRO A 54 -16.65 14.53 -2.01
CA PRO A 54 -17.92 13.84 -1.87
C PRO A 54 -18.18 13.47 -0.40
N SER A 55 -19.44 13.37 0.01
CA SER A 55 -19.76 12.91 1.37
C SER A 55 -19.46 11.42 1.57
N THR A 56 -19.44 10.63 0.49
CA THR A 56 -19.17 9.19 0.50
C THR A 56 -18.41 8.77 -0.76
N LEU A 57 -17.64 7.68 -0.68
CA LEU A 57 -16.90 7.15 -1.84
C LEU A 57 -17.83 6.69 -2.98
N ALA A 58 -19.07 6.28 -2.68
CA ALA A 58 -20.03 5.83 -3.69
C ALA A 58 -20.31 6.86 -4.79
N MET A 59 -20.22 8.16 -4.45
CA MET A 59 -20.43 9.27 -5.39
C MET A 59 -19.35 9.40 -6.46
N LEU A 60 -18.22 8.70 -6.30
CA LEU A 60 -17.17 8.65 -7.31
C LEU A 60 -17.59 7.80 -8.52
N THR A 61 -18.54 6.89 -8.33
CA THR A 61 -19.01 5.98 -9.39
C THR A 61 -20.30 6.48 -10.05
N PRO A 62 -20.53 6.19 -11.34
CA PRO A 62 -19.57 5.63 -12.30
C PRO A 62 -18.69 6.71 -12.97
N LYS A 63 -18.93 8.00 -12.70
CA LYS A 63 -18.35 9.12 -13.47
C LYS A 63 -16.83 9.24 -13.32
N TYR A 64 -16.30 9.09 -12.10
CA TYR A 64 -14.87 9.28 -11.80
C TYR A 64 -14.12 7.96 -11.62
N LEU A 65 -14.84 6.87 -11.29
CA LEU A 65 -14.36 5.51 -11.24
C LEU A 65 -15.41 4.57 -11.82
N PRO A 66 -15.03 3.53 -12.60
CA PRO A 66 -15.97 2.54 -13.10
C PRO A 66 -16.61 1.73 -11.96
N ALA A 67 -15.83 1.42 -10.93
CA ALA A 67 -16.25 0.79 -9.68
C ALA A 67 -15.28 1.19 -8.56
N LEU A 68 -15.70 1.05 -7.31
CA LEU A 68 -14.80 1.25 -6.17
C LEU A 68 -13.84 0.05 -6.05
N PRO A 69 -12.51 0.27 -6.01
CA PRO A 69 -11.56 -0.80 -5.74
C PRO A 69 -11.76 -1.41 -4.34
N GLU A 70 -11.46 -2.70 -4.21
CA GLU A 70 -11.55 -3.41 -2.93
C GLU A 70 -10.27 -3.21 -2.12
N ILE A 71 -10.30 -2.28 -1.18
CA ILE A 71 -9.18 -1.96 -0.29
C ILE A 71 -9.56 -2.35 1.15
N PRO A 72 -8.78 -3.21 1.83
CA PRO A 72 -9.09 -3.67 3.19
C PRO A 72 -9.13 -2.53 4.23
N ASP A 73 -10.13 -2.57 5.12
CA ASP A 73 -10.36 -1.57 6.19
C ASP A 73 -10.16 -0.12 5.72
N VAL A 74 -10.64 0.19 4.51
CA VAL A 74 -10.53 1.54 3.96
C VAL A 74 -11.45 2.50 4.71
N ARG A 75 -10.89 3.64 5.11
CA ARG A 75 -11.59 4.74 5.77
C ARG A 75 -11.34 6.01 5.01
N TYR A 76 -12.43 6.74 4.79
CA TYR A 76 -12.44 7.97 4.03
C TYR A 76 -12.87 9.14 4.92
N SER A 77 -12.16 10.26 4.80
CA SER A 77 -12.49 11.52 5.48
C SER A 77 -12.96 12.55 4.43
N PRO A 78 -14.24 12.96 4.45
CA PRO A 78 -14.75 13.98 3.55
C PRO A 78 -14.26 15.40 3.89
N ALA A 79 -13.75 15.61 5.11
CA ALA A 79 -13.26 16.92 5.55
C ALA A 79 -12.04 17.39 4.75
N ASP A 80 -11.14 16.46 4.42
CA ASP A 80 -9.85 16.75 3.79
C ASP A 80 -9.57 15.86 2.56
N GLY A 81 -10.46 14.93 2.25
CA GLY A 81 -10.28 13.99 1.14
C GLY A 81 -9.25 12.90 1.43
N SER A 82 -8.88 12.68 2.70
CA SER A 82 -7.88 11.68 3.07
C SER A 82 -8.44 10.27 3.08
N LEU A 83 -7.54 9.32 2.83
CA LEU A 83 -7.80 7.89 2.91
C LEU A 83 -6.84 7.24 3.89
N ARG A 84 -7.37 6.25 4.61
CA ARG A 84 -6.61 5.35 5.46
C ARG A 84 -7.00 3.93 5.13
N TYR A 85 -6.07 2.99 5.22
CA TYR A 85 -6.39 1.57 5.08
C TYR A 85 -5.46 0.72 5.94
N ALA A 86 -5.89 -0.50 6.24
CA ALA A 86 -5.11 -1.44 7.04
C ALA A 86 -5.24 -2.85 6.49
N TYR A 87 -4.14 -3.58 6.44
CA TYR A 87 -4.12 -4.94 5.90
C TYR A 87 -3.06 -5.80 6.60
N ILE A 88 -3.18 -7.12 6.45
CA ILE A 88 -2.15 -8.07 6.88
C ILE A 88 -1.27 -8.36 5.65
N PRO A 89 0.03 -8.07 5.70
CA PRO A 89 0.93 -8.30 4.58
C PRO A 89 1.10 -9.78 4.27
N SER A 90 1.55 -10.04 3.06
CA SER A 90 1.94 -11.39 2.63
C SER A 90 3.26 -11.83 3.28
N TRP A 91 3.43 -13.14 3.43
CA TRP A 91 4.63 -13.76 4.00
C TRP A 91 5.91 -13.22 3.33
N PRO A 92 7.01 -12.95 4.09
CA PRO A 92 7.27 -13.33 5.48
C PRO A 92 6.82 -12.32 6.54
N GLN A 93 6.16 -11.23 6.15
CA GLN A 93 5.65 -10.25 7.11
C GLN A 93 4.22 -10.60 7.48
N LEU A 94 3.92 -10.63 8.77
CA LEU A 94 2.58 -10.95 9.28
C LEU A 94 2.04 -9.87 10.23
N ARG A 95 2.81 -8.80 10.46
CA ARG A 95 2.37 -7.68 11.31
C ARG A 95 1.43 -6.79 10.51
N PRO A 96 0.25 -6.42 11.04
CA PRO A 96 -0.66 -5.53 10.35
C PRO A 96 0.02 -4.23 9.95
N VAL A 97 -0.18 -3.82 8.71
CA VAL A 97 0.30 -2.54 8.17
C VAL A 97 -0.89 -1.59 8.11
N ARG A 98 -0.66 -0.36 8.53
CA ARG A 98 -1.62 0.74 8.42
C ARG A 98 -1.00 1.84 7.58
N CYS A 99 -1.79 2.38 6.66
CA CYS A 99 -1.39 3.44 5.75
C CYS A 99 -2.38 4.60 5.84
N ALA A 100 -1.86 5.83 5.81
CA ALA A 100 -2.65 7.06 5.75
C ALA A 100 -2.09 7.99 4.66
N SER A 101 -2.97 8.59 3.87
CA SER A 101 -2.56 9.60 2.90
C SER A 101 -2.31 10.94 3.58
N GLU A 102 -1.38 11.72 3.04
CA GLU A 102 -1.20 13.12 3.43
C GLU A 102 -2.31 13.96 2.79
N GLY A 103 -3.43 14.13 3.51
CA GLY A 103 -4.64 14.78 2.99
C GLY A 103 -5.16 14.06 1.75
N ASN A 104 -5.51 14.80 0.71
CA ASN A 104 -5.98 14.25 -0.58
C ASN A 104 -4.84 13.97 -1.59
N THR A 105 -3.63 13.68 -1.14
CA THR A 105 -2.48 13.40 -2.02
C THR A 105 -2.20 11.89 -2.13
N THR A 106 -1.31 11.52 -3.05
CA THR A 106 -0.80 10.15 -3.21
C THR A 106 0.49 9.92 -2.42
N ALA A 107 0.85 10.84 -1.52
CA ALA A 107 1.88 10.63 -0.51
C ALA A 107 1.28 9.84 0.66
N TRP A 108 1.98 8.78 1.08
CA TRP A 108 1.48 7.82 2.05
C TRP A 108 2.47 7.63 3.19
N HIS A 109 1.96 7.70 4.42
CA HIS A 109 2.66 7.23 5.60
C HIS A 109 2.14 5.84 5.96
N CYS A 110 3.02 4.84 5.84
CA CYS A 110 2.71 3.47 6.21
C CYS A 110 3.63 3.03 7.34
N ALA A 111 3.06 2.36 8.33
CA ALA A 111 3.82 1.77 9.43
C ALA A 111 3.25 0.40 9.80
N GLU A 112 4.11 -0.48 10.31
CA GLU A 112 3.65 -1.64 11.06
C GLU A 112 2.92 -1.15 12.32
N HIS A 113 1.75 -1.69 12.58
CA HIS A 113 1.02 -1.38 13.79
C HIS A 113 1.63 -2.16 14.96
N LEU A 114 2.51 -1.49 15.69
CA LEU A 114 2.86 -1.88 17.04
C LEU A 114 1.74 -1.41 17.97
N ILE A 115 1.35 -2.26 18.93
CA ILE A 115 0.11 -2.19 19.73
C ILE A 115 -0.20 -0.82 20.38
N ASP A 116 0.76 0.11 20.47
CA ASP A 116 0.63 1.35 21.26
C ASP A 116 0.83 2.69 20.50
N ARG A 117 0.75 2.75 19.16
CA ARG A 117 0.87 4.06 18.46
C ARG A 117 -0.31 4.38 17.51
N PRO A 118 -0.96 5.56 17.67
CA PRO A 118 -1.88 6.07 16.67
C PRO A 118 -1.10 6.56 15.44
N LEU A 119 -1.70 6.35 14.26
CA LEU A 119 -1.32 6.96 12.99
C LEU A 119 -2.28 8.11 12.66
#